data_AF-A0A0A7ES54-F1
#
_entry.id   AF-A0A0A7ES54-F1
#
_cell.length_a   1.000
_cell.length_b   1.000
_cell.length_c   1.000
_cell.angle_alpha   90.00
_cell.angle_beta   90.00
_cell.angle_gamma   90.00
#
_symmetry.space_group_name_H-M   'P 1'
#
loop_
_entity.id
_entity.type
_entity.pdbx_description
1 polymer ?
#
loop_
_entity_poly.entity_id
_entity_poly.type
_entity_poly.pdbx_seq_one_letter_code
_entity_poly.pdbx_strand_id
1 'polypeptide(L)'
;PVMVYIQYRLGTLGFLSTEDSVLPGNLGMKDQTLALRWVQENIQDFGGDPNKVTIFGQSAGGASVHLHLFSPYSEGHLILKV
;
A
#
# COMPACT_ATOMS: atom_id res chain seq x y z
N PRO A 1 -12.51 9.46 13.73
CA PRO A 1 -11.96 8.93 12.46
C PRO A 1 -10.43 8.94 12.56
N VAL A 2 -9.76 7.85 12.19
CA VAL A 2 -8.29 7.77 12.19
C VAL A 2 -7.80 8.02 10.77
N MET A 3 -6.81 8.88 10.62
CA MET A 3 -6.21 9.20 9.33
C MET A 3 -4.73 8.86 9.38
N VAL A 4 -4.27 8.10 8.39
CA VAL A 4 -2.89 7.63 8.29
C VAL A 4 -2.30 8.17 7.00
N TYR A 5 -1.13 8.80 7.12
CA TYR A 5 -0.30 9.23 6.00
C TYR A 5 0.96 8.40 6.00
N ILE A 6 1.37 7.93 4.81
CA ILE A 6 2.53 7.08 4.64
C ILE A 6 3.52 7.74 3.69
N GLN A 7 4.80 7.54 3.96
CA GLN A 7 5.86 7.82 3.01
C GLN A 7 6.23 6.51 2.32
N TYR A 8 6.55 6.57 1.03
CA TYR A 8 7.07 5.44 0.27
C TYR A 8 8.15 5.94 -0.69
N ARG A 9 9.05 5.04 -1.12
CA ARG A 9 10.12 5.43 -2.03
C ARG A 9 9.59 5.85 -3.40
N LEU A 10 10.21 6.88 -3.96
CA LEU A 10 9.88 7.48 -5.26
C LEU A 10 11.05 7.38 -6.24
N GLY A 11 10.77 7.69 -7.52
CA GLY A 11 11.79 7.74 -8.58
C GLY A 11 12.54 6.42 -8.73
N THR A 12 13.83 6.50 -9.06
CA THR A 12 14.69 5.33 -9.25
C THR A 12 14.80 4.48 -7.98
N LEU A 13 14.84 5.10 -6.80
CA LEU A 13 14.92 4.37 -5.53
C LEU A 13 13.66 3.55 -5.21
N GLY A 14 12.51 3.95 -5.75
CA GLY A 14 11.25 3.25 -5.57
C GLY A 14 10.90 2.28 -6.70
N PHE A 15 11.32 2.58 -7.92
CA PHE A 15 10.74 1.95 -9.11
C PHE A 15 11.76 1.54 -10.18
N LEU A 16 13.07 1.66 -9.92
CA LEU A 16 14.06 1.03 -10.81
C LEU A 16 13.79 -0.48 -10.88
N SER A 17 13.89 -1.04 -12.08
CA SER A 17 13.73 -2.47 -12.35
C SER A 17 14.65 -2.86 -13.50
N THR A 18 15.26 -4.03 -13.43
CA THR A 18 15.91 -4.72 -14.57
C THR A 18 14.98 -5.75 -15.21
N GLU A 19 13.75 -5.87 -14.72
CA GLU A 19 12.73 -6.83 -15.19
C GLU A 19 13.16 -8.31 -15.09
N ASP A 20 14.13 -8.58 -14.21
CA ASP A 20 14.60 -9.90 -13.85
C ASP A 20 14.54 -10.11 -12.33
N SER A 21 15.06 -11.26 -11.86
CA SER A 21 15.06 -11.59 -10.43
C SER A 21 16.11 -10.83 -9.61
N VAL A 22 17.09 -10.17 -10.26
CA VAL A 22 18.17 -9.45 -9.57
C VAL A 22 17.64 -8.12 -9.04
N LEU A 23 16.90 -7.38 -9.87
CA LEU A 23 16.27 -6.12 -9.47
C LEU A 23 14.81 -6.07 -9.99
N PRO A 24 13.88 -6.78 -9.34
CA PRO A 24 12.49 -6.92 -9.80
C PRO A 24 11.64 -5.65 -9.64
N GLY A 25 12.19 -4.60 -9.05
CA GLY A 25 11.54 -3.31 -8.86
C GLY A 25 10.34 -3.30 -7.89
N ASN A 26 9.45 -2.33 -8.12
CA ASN A 26 8.24 -2.07 -7.33
C ASN A 26 8.47 -1.89 -5.82
N LEU A 27 9.64 -1.34 -5.44
CA LEU A 27 9.97 -1.08 -4.04
C LEU A 27 9.02 -0.07 -3.40
N GLY A 28 8.61 0.98 -4.13
CA GLY A 28 7.61 1.93 -3.66
C GLY A 28 6.24 1.29 -3.40
N MET A 29 5.80 0.33 -4.24
CA MET A 29 4.56 -0.41 -3.98
C MET A 29 4.70 -1.35 -2.77
N LYS A 30 5.86 -2.00 -2.61
CA LYS A 30 6.14 -2.85 -1.45
C LYS A 30 6.14 -2.05 -0.14
N ASP A 31 6.64 -0.82 -0.15
CA ASP A 31 6.56 0.08 1.01
C ASP A 31 5.10 0.38 1.37
N GLN A 32 4.25 0.64 0.38
CA GLN A 32 2.82 0.87 0.60
C GLN A 32 2.12 -0.37 1.15
N THR A 33 2.39 -1.57 0.61
CA THR A 33 1.86 -2.83 1.14
C THR A 33 2.33 -3.09 2.58
N LEU A 34 3.59 -2.82 2.89
CA LEU A 34 4.10 -2.93 4.26
C LEU A 34 3.35 -1.97 5.21
N ALA A 35 3.06 -0.75 4.75
CA ALA A 35 2.29 0.19 5.54
C ALA A 35 0.83 -0.25 5.74
N LEU A 36 0.19 -0.87 4.74
CA LEU A 36 -1.15 -1.45 4.88
C LEU A 36 -1.18 -2.58 5.91
N ARG A 37 -0.16 -3.45 5.90
CA ARG A 37 0.00 -4.48 6.93
C ARG A 37 0.17 -3.86 8.32
N TRP A 38 1.01 -2.84 8.44
CA TRP A 38 1.20 -2.13 9.70
C TRP A 38 -0.12 -1.54 10.21
N VAL A 39 -0.91 -0.92 9.33
CA VAL A 39 -2.24 -0.40 9.69
C VAL A 39 -3.14 -1.54 10.17
N GLN A 40 -3.21 -2.66 9.46
CA GLN A 40 -4.01 -3.81 9.89
C GLN A 40 -3.61 -4.35 11.27
N GLU A 41 -2.31 -4.41 11.54
CA GLU A 41 -1.79 -4.95 12.80
C GLU A 41 -1.91 -3.99 13.98
N ASN A 42 -1.92 -2.67 13.75
CA ASN A 42 -1.71 -1.68 14.82
C ASN A 42 -2.83 -0.63 14.95
N ILE A 43 -3.70 -0.42 13.94
CA ILE A 43 -4.62 0.73 13.95
C ILE A 43 -5.63 0.68 15.09
N GLN A 44 -5.90 -0.50 15.64
CA GLN A 44 -6.77 -0.68 16.79
C GLN A 44 -6.26 0.06 18.04
N ASP A 45 -4.94 0.11 18.25
CA ASP A 45 -4.32 0.82 19.38
C ASP A 45 -4.48 2.34 19.27
N PHE A 46 -4.77 2.84 18.07
CA PHE A 46 -5.07 4.25 17.78
C PHE A 46 -6.57 4.53 17.71
N GLY A 47 -7.42 3.56 18.07
CA GLY A 47 -8.88 3.68 18.05
C GLY A 47 -9.51 3.52 16.66
N GLY A 48 -8.79 2.96 15.69
CA GLY A 48 -9.33 2.58 14.39
C GLY A 48 -9.90 1.15 14.37
N ASP A 49 -10.68 0.84 13.35
CA ASP A 49 -11.17 -0.52 13.10
C ASP A 49 -10.40 -1.11 11.91
N PRO A 50 -9.57 -2.16 12.11
CA PRO A 50 -8.79 -2.76 11.02
C PRO A 50 -9.68 -3.36 9.91
N ASN A 51 -10.94 -3.71 10.21
CA ASN A 51 -11.89 -4.17 9.19
C ASN A 51 -12.55 -3.03 8.40
N LYS A 52 -12.22 -1.77 8.72
CA LYS A 52 -12.78 -0.57 8.08
C LYS A 52 -11.69 0.37 7.55
N VAL A 53 -10.66 -0.18 6.92
CA VAL A 53 -9.60 0.58 6.25
C VAL A 53 -10.01 0.95 4.81
N THR A 54 -10.05 2.25 4.53
CA THR A 54 -10.22 2.79 3.16
C THR A 54 -8.94 3.48 2.73
N ILE A 55 -8.40 3.10 1.56
CA ILE A 55 -7.28 3.79 0.92
C ILE A 55 -7.80 4.77 -0.12
N PHE A 56 -7.16 5.92 -0.24
CA PHE A 56 -7.47 6.93 -1.23
C PHE A 56 -6.20 7.68 -1.62
N GLY A 57 -6.18 8.21 -2.84
CA GLY A 57 -5.02 8.90 -3.39
C GLY A 57 -5.36 9.64 -4.68
N GLN A 58 -4.48 10.57 -5.08
CA GLN A 58 -4.63 11.37 -6.28
C GLN A 58 -3.39 11.19 -7.18
N SER A 59 -3.55 11.33 -8.51
CA SER A 59 -2.48 11.16 -9.50
C SER A 59 -1.78 9.80 -9.35
N ALA A 60 -0.45 9.77 -9.18
CA ALA A 60 0.31 8.55 -8.94
C ALA A 60 -0.19 7.76 -7.71
N GLY A 61 -0.65 8.45 -6.66
CA GLY A 61 -1.26 7.78 -5.49
C GLY A 61 -2.61 7.15 -5.82
N GLY A 62 -3.40 7.74 -6.73
CA GLY A 62 -4.64 7.15 -7.22
C GLY A 62 -4.37 5.91 -8.10
N ALA A 63 -3.33 5.97 -8.92
CA ALA A 63 -2.86 4.80 -9.67
C ALA A 63 -2.37 3.68 -8.72
N SER A 64 -1.65 4.03 -7.65
CA SER A 64 -1.26 3.08 -6.61
C SER A 64 -2.47 2.43 -5.92
N VAL A 65 -3.49 3.19 -5.58
CA VAL A 65 -4.76 2.65 -5.04
C VAL A 65 -5.35 1.64 -6.02
N HIS A 66 -5.44 1.99 -7.31
CA HIS A 66 -5.94 1.08 -8.34
C HIS A 66 -5.12 -0.21 -8.40
N LEU A 67 -3.78 -0.13 -8.38
CA LEU A 67 -2.90 -1.30 -8.39
C LEU A 67 -3.06 -2.19 -7.14
N HIS A 68 -3.32 -1.60 -5.97
CA HIS A 68 -3.59 -2.36 -4.75
C HIS A 68 -4.87 -3.20 -4.83
N LEU A 69 -5.87 -2.79 -5.62
CA LEU A 69 -7.10 -3.58 -5.81
C LEU A 69 -6.85 -4.90 -6.57
N PHE A 70 -5.79 -4.97 -7.39
CA PHE A 70 -5.45 -6.17 -8.16
C PHE A 70 -4.31 -6.98 -7.54
N SER A 71 -3.59 -6.41 -6.57
CA SER A 71 -2.40 -7.05 -6.01
C SER A 71 -2.80 -8.10 -4.97
N PRO A 72 -2.42 -9.38 -5.13
CA PRO A 72 -2.67 -10.40 -4.10
C PRO A 72 -1.95 -10.09 -2.79
N TYR A 73 -0.90 -9.27 -2.81
CA TYR A 73 -0.19 -8.84 -1.61
C TYR A 73 -0.96 -7.82 -0.77
N SER A 74 -2.02 -7.22 -1.32
CA SER A 74 -2.87 -6.25 -0.62
C SER A 74 -4.23 -6.84 -0.22
N GLU A 75 -4.49 -8.08 -0.62
CA GLU A 75 -5.71 -8.81 -0.30
C GLU A 75 -5.84 -9.00 1.22
N GLY A 76 -7.05 -8.80 1.74
CA GLY A 76 -7.32 -8.87 3.18
C GLY A 76 -6.89 -7.65 3.99
N HIS A 77 -6.16 -6.68 3.40
CA HIS A 77 -5.81 -5.43 4.06
C HIS A 77 -6.80 -4.28 3.77
N LEU A 78 -7.72 -4.47 2.82
CA LEU A 78 -8.67 -3.47 2.34
C LEU A 78 -10.11 -3.97 2.43
N ILE A 79 -11.08 -3.06 2.55
CA ILE A 79 -12.51 -3.40 2.56
C ILE A 79 -13.01 -3.84 1.16
N LEU A 80 -12.37 -3.36 0.09
CA LEU A 80 -12.80 -3.66 -1.28
C LEU A 80 -12.43 -5.10 -1.65
N LYS A 81 -13.45 -5.97 -1.60
CA LYS A 81 -13.45 -7.30 -2.20
C LYS A 81 -14.16 -7.16 -3.54
N VAL A 82 -13.45 -7.28 -4.66
CA VAL A 82 -14.07 -7.42 -5.98
C VAL A 82 -14.38 -8.88 -6.22
#